data_AF-W1RW95-F1
#
_entry.id   AF-W1RW95-F1
#
_cell.length_a   1.000
_cell.length_b   1.000
_cell.length_c   1.000
_cell.angle_alpha   90.00
_cell.angle_beta   90.00
_cell.angle_gamma   90.00
#
_symmetry.space_group_name_H-M   'P 1'
#
loop_
_entity.id
_entity.type
_entity.pdbx_description
1 polymer ?
#
loop_
_entity_poly.entity_id
_entity_poly.type
_entity_poly.pdbx_seq_one_letter_code
_entity_poly.pdbx_strand_id
1 'polypeptide(L)'
;MKIVKKTAFILGFICSPMIIAAGPSINEMNSCVALVDFVDTKLDEFADQYPADEITLVHKGLSGYSDYLKEDVISPKVLQMYGGNATQAALMHRLFDKQKATFFKHLNERYTKKKLFTEYAAAINDCSAKTRLSAGTAKDLNVALDLMIRHARQK
;
A
#
# COMPACT_ATOMS: atom_id res chain seq x y z
N MET A 1 54.45 -49.67 -17.84
CA MET A 1 53.54 -49.76 -19.00
C MET A 1 52.55 -48.59 -18.91
N LYS A 2 52.51 -47.71 -19.92
CA LYS A 2 51.63 -46.54 -20.01
C LYS A 2 50.22 -46.94 -20.47
N ILE A 3 49.24 -46.04 -20.25
CA ILE A 3 48.08 -45.64 -21.10
C ILE A 3 46.84 -45.41 -20.18
N VAL A 4 46.59 -44.17 -19.72
CA VAL A 4 45.67 -43.13 -20.26
C VAL A 4 44.19 -43.41 -19.95
N LYS A 5 43.55 -42.52 -19.18
CA LYS A 5 42.35 -41.76 -19.61
C LYS A 5 41.99 -40.66 -18.62
N LYS A 6 41.82 -39.45 -19.16
CA LYS A 6 41.29 -38.26 -18.50
C LYS A 6 39.81 -38.49 -18.18
N THR A 7 39.37 -38.12 -16.99
CA THR A 7 37.98 -37.71 -16.73
C THR A 7 38.00 -36.62 -15.68
N ALA A 8 37.85 -35.38 -16.16
CA ALA A 8 37.37 -34.28 -15.35
C ALA A 8 35.89 -34.53 -15.04
N PHE A 9 35.47 -34.33 -13.78
CA PHE A 9 34.09 -34.00 -13.49
C PHE A 9 34.06 -32.97 -12.35
N ILE A 10 34.06 -31.70 -12.75
CA ILE A 10 33.66 -30.57 -11.93
C ILE A 10 32.16 -30.72 -11.71
N LEU A 11 31.72 -31.07 -10.50
CA LEU A 11 30.32 -30.93 -10.10
C LEU A 11 30.21 -29.74 -9.14
N GLY A 12 30.21 -28.55 -9.74
CA GLY A 12 29.78 -27.34 -9.07
C GLY A 12 28.28 -27.42 -8.83
N PHE A 13 27.89 -27.75 -7.60
CA PHE A 13 26.53 -27.53 -7.12
C PHE A 13 26.36 -26.03 -6.84
N ILE A 14 26.05 -25.28 -7.89
CA ILE A 14 25.51 -23.93 -7.79
C ILE A 14 24.06 -24.07 -7.31
N CYS A 15 23.85 -24.37 -6.04
CA CYS A 15 22.60 -24.05 -5.35
C CYS A 15 22.69 -22.58 -4.92
N SER A 16 22.61 -21.67 -5.88
CA SER A 16 22.26 -20.29 -5.56
C SER A 16 20.77 -20.31 -5.19
N PRO A 17 20.37 -20.02 -3.95
CA PRO A 17 18.96 -19.78 -3.67
C PRO A 17 18.56 -18.58 -4.52
N MET A 18 17.71 -18.79 -5.52
CA MET A 18 16.94 -17.69 -6.07
C MET A 18 16.07 -17.20 -4.92
N ILE A 19 16.53 -16.17 -4.22
CA ILE A 19 15.71 -15.43 -3.27
C ILE A 19 14.69 -14.70 -4.13
N ILE A 20 13.59 -15.40 -4.46
CA ILE A 20 12.40 -14.75 -4.97
C ILE A 20 11.90 -13.91 -3.81
N ALA A 21 12.14 -12.60 -3.86
CA ALA A 21 11.57 -11.68 -2.89
C ALA A 21 10.05 -11.87 -2.92
N ALA A 22 9.48 -12.36 -1.81
CA ALA A 22 8.04 -12.44 -1.68
C ALA A 22 7.48 -11.02 -1.79
N GLY A 23 6.54 -10.81 -2.72
CA GLY A 23 5.83 -9.54 -2.81
C GLY A 23 5.11 -9.20 -1.49
N PRO A 24 4.67 -7.94 -1.30
CA PRO A 24 4.05 -7.50 -0.05
C PRO A 24 2.89 -8.41 0.35
N SER A 25 2.74 -8.65 1.66
CA SER A 25 1.66 -9.53 2.16
C SER A 25 0.29 -8.88 1.96
N ILE A 26 -0.78 -9.69 1.91
CA ILE A 26 -2.14 -9.12 1.78
C ILE A 26 -2.52 -8.22 2.98
N ASN A 27 -2.07 -8.58 4.18
CA ASN A 27 -2.31 -7.81 5.39
C ASN A 27 -1.58 -6.46 5.35
N GLU A 28 -0.36 -6.44 4.79
CA GLU A 28 0.40 -5.21 4.58
C GLU A 28 -0.29 -4.29 3.58
N MET A 29 -0.79 -4.83 2.46
CA MET A 29 -1.58 -4.07 1.50
C MET A 29 -2.87 -3.54 2.10
N ASN A 30 -3.56 -4.36 2.91
CA ASN A 30 -4.75 -3.92 3.63
C ASN A 30 -4.45 -2.82 4.66
N SER A 31 -3.27 -2.87 5.30
CA SER A 31 -2.83 -1.81 6.22
C SER A 31 -2.60 -0.50 5.47
N CYS A 32 -2.09 -0.55 4.23
CA CYS A 32 -1.98 0.61 3.36
C CYS A 32 -3.35 1.20 2.98
N VAL A 33 -4.34 0.36 2.65
CA VAL A 33 -5.73 0.81 2.44
C VAL A 33 -6.27 1.50 3.69
N ALA A 34 -6.11 0.89 4.86
CA ALA A 34 -6.59 1.46 6.11
C ALA A 34 -5.92 2.80 6.43
N LEU A 35 -4.62 2.96 6.15
CA LEU A 35 -3.90 4.22 6.31
C LEU A 35 -4.43 5.30 5.35
N VAL A 36 -4.56 4.98 4.06
CA VAL A 36 -5.03 5.93 3.05
C VAL A 36 -6.45 6.38 3.36
N ASP A 37 -7.36 5.44 3.62
CA ASP A 37 -8.75 5.75 3.98
C ASP A 37 -8.83 6.58 5.28
N PHE A 38 -7.96 6.28 6.26
CA PHE A 38 -7.90 7.05 7.50
C PHE A 38 -7.53 8.50 7.23
N VAL A 39 -6.44 8.74 6.50
CA VAL A 39 -5.96 10.10 6.21
C VAL A 39 -6.99 10.87 5.38
N ASP A 40 -7.58 10.21 4.39
CA ASP A 40 -8.62 10.79 3.52
C ASP A 40 -9.84 11.24 4.33
N THR A 41 -10.37 10.37 5.20
CA THR A 41 -11.49 10.72 6.10
C THR A 41 -11.08 11.76 7.14
N LYS A 42 -9.85 11.68 7.66
CA LYS A 42 -9.37 12.60 8.70
C LYS A 42 -9.25 14.04 8.20
N LEU A 43 -8.96 14.20 6.90
CA LEU A 43 -8.85 15.49 6.23
C LEU A 43 -10.14 16.31 6.33
N ASP A 44 -11.30 15.64 6.27
CA ASP A 44 -12.62 16.28 6.36
C ASP A 44 -12.81 17.04 7.69
N GLU A 45 -12.19 16.58 8.78
CA GLU A 45 -12.31 17.22 10.10
C GLU A 45 -11.67 18.62 10.17
N PHE A 46 -10.86 18.97 9.17
CA PHE A 46 -10.09 20.21 9.11
C PHE A 46 -9.88 20.73 7.68
N ALA A 47 -10.72 20.34 6.73
CA ALA A 47 -10.60 20.75 5.34
C ALA A 47 -10.68 22.27 5.16
N ASP A 48 -11.43 22.96 6.02
CA ASP A 48 -11.60 24.42 6.08
C ASP A 48 -10.29 25.18 6.34
N GLN A 49 -9.24 24.47 6.77
CA GLN A 49 -7.92 25.04 7.05
C GLN A 49 -7.04 25.23 5.82
N TYR A 50 -7.47 24.76 4.65
CA TYR A 50 -6.69 24.71 3.41
C TYR A 50 -7.57 25.12 2.21
N PRO A 51 -6.97 25.46 1.05
CA PRO A 51 -7.73 25.78 -0.16
C PRO A 51 -8.59 24.60 -0.62
N ALA A 52 -9.88 24.86 -0.89
CA ALA A 52 -10.86 23.82 -1.20
C ALA A 52 -10.54 23.04 -2.49
N ASP A 53 -9.97 23.73 -3.48
CA ASP A 53 -9.50 23.13 -4.73
C ASP A 53 -8.33 22.17 -4.49
N GLU A 54 -7.39 22.55 -3.63
CA GLU A 54 -6.26 21.70 -3.24
C GLU A 54 -6.71 20.48 -2.42
N ILE A 55 -7.64 20.65 -1.49
CA ILE A 55 -8.22 19.53 -0.72
C ILE A 55 -8.97 18.56 -1.63
N THR A 56 -9.70 19.06 -2.63
CA THR A 56 -10.36 18.20 -3.63
C THR A 56 -9.35 17.33 -4.39
N LEU A 57 -8.18 17.89 -4.73
CA LEU A 57 -7.10 17.13 -5.38
C LEU A 57 -6.48 16.09 -4.45
N VAL A 58 -6.34 16.40 -3.16
CA VAL A 58 -5.87 15.43 -2.16
C VAL A 58 -6.84 14.26 -2.07
N HIS A 59 -8.14 14.52 -1.88
CA HIS A 59 -9.15 13.46 -1.85
C HIS A 59 -9.15 12.61 -3.11
N LYS A 60 -9.06 13.23 -4.28
CA LYS A 60 -8.99 12.50 -5.57
C LYS A 60 -7.80 11.54 -5.62
N GLY A 61 -6.61 11.99 -5.21
CA GLY A 61 -5.42 11.15 -5.21
C GLY A 61 -5.47 10.02 -4.19
N LEU A 62 -5.97 10.29 -2.98
CA LEU A 62 -6.09 9.29 -1.92
C LEU A 62 -7.16 8.24 -2.20
N SER A 63 -8.39 8.66 -2.53
CA SER A 63 -9.48 7.74 -2.89
C SER A 63 -9.13 6.90 -4.12
N GLY A 64 -8.60 7.52 -5.18
CA GLY A 64 -8.19 6.80 -6.39
C GLY A 64 -7.08 5.77 -6.13
N TYR A 65 -6.15 6.06 -5.22
CA TYR A 65 -5.14 5.08 -4.80
C TYR A 65 -5.74 3.97 -3.93
N SER A 66 -6.64 4.30 -3.00
CA SER A 66 -7.35 3.32 -2.17
C SER A 66 -8.17 2.34 -3.02
N ASP A 67 -8.90 2.84 -4.01
CA ASP A 67 -9.70 2.03 -4.93
C ASP A 67 -8.81 1.11 -5.77
N TYR A 68 -7.69 1.61 -6.30
CA TYR A 68 -6.69 0.78 -6.97
C TYR A 68 -6.19 -0.36 -6.06
N LEU A 69 -5.85 -0.05 -4.81
CA LEU A 69 -5.41 -1.08 -3.88
C LEU A 69 -6.48 -2.13 -3.62
N LYS A 70 -7.74 -1.72 -3.42
CA LYS A 70 -8.86 -2.63 -3.15
C LYS A 70 -9.15 -3.51 -4.36
N GLU A 71 -9.38 -2.90 -5.52
CA GLU A 71 -9.93 -3.58 -6.70
C GLU A 71 -8.86 -4.27 -7.55
N ASP A 72 -7.72 -3.64 -7.76
CA ASP A 72 -6.70 -4.15 -8.69
C ASP A 72 -5.63 -4.99 -7.99
N VAL A 73 -5.45 -4.83 -6.68
CA VAL A 73 -4.39 -5.51 -5.92
C VAL A 73 -4.94 -6.52 -4.91
N ILE A 74 -5.82 -6.09 -4.00
CA ILE A 74 -6.26 -6.90 -2.87
C ILE A 74 -7.31 -7.93 -3.31
N SER A 75 -8.40 -7.51 -3.93
CA SER A 75 -9.51 -8.40 -4.32
C SER A 75 -9.06 -9.59 -5.17
N PRO A 76 -8.23 -9.41 -6.24
CA PRO A 76 -7.76 -10.54 -7.04
C PRO A 76 -6.89 -11.51 -6.24
N LYS A 77 -6.02 -10.96 -5.37
CA LYS A 77 -5.10 -11.76 -4.54
C LYS A 77 -5.84 -12.54 -3.46
N VAL A 78 -6.82 -11.92 -2.80
CA VAL A 78 -7.70 -12.60 -1.82
C VAL A 78 -8.46 -13.73 -2.51
N LEU A 79 -9.06 -13.48 -3.67
CA LEU A 79 -9.79 -14.50 -4.41
C LEU A 79 -8.87 -15.68 -4.79
N GLN A 80 -7.65 -15.38 -5.25
CA GLN A 80 -6.65 -16.39 -5.57
C GLN A 80 -6.23 -17.21 -4.34
N MET A 81 -6.04 -16.57 -3.17
CA MET A 81 -5.69 -17.26 -1.91
C MET A 81 -6.72 -18.31 -1.49
N TYR A 82 -8.00 -18.10 -1.84
CA TYR A 82 -9.09 -19.04 -1.57
C TYR A 82 -9.47 -19.88 -2.80
N GLY A 83 -8.59 -20.00 -3.79
CA GLY A 83 -8.80 -20.85 -4.96
C GLY A 83 -10.04 -20.47 -5.80
N GLY A 84 -10.40 -19.19 -5.84
CA GLY A 84 -11.60 -18.72 -6.55
C GLY A 84 -12.88 -18.78 -5.72
N ASN A 85 -12.82 -19.20 -4.44
CA ASN A 85 -14.00 -19.24 -3.58
C ASN A 85 -14.41 -17.83 -3.14
N ALA A 86 -15.36 -17.24 -3.86
CA ALA A 86 -15.87 -15.90 -3.59
C ALA A 86 -16.49 -15.74 -2.19
N THR A 87 -17.10 -16.79 -1.64
CA THR A 87 -17.67 -16.75 -0.28
C THR A 87 -16.59 -16.60 0.78
N GLN A 88 -15.51 -17.38 0.68
CA GLN A 88 -14.38 -17.28 1.61
C GLN A 88 -13.61 -15.96 1.43
N ALA A 89 -13.42 -15.52 0.17
CA ALA A 89 -12.84 -14.22 -0.12
C ALA A 89 -13.65 -13.09 0.54
N ALA A 90 -14.98 -13.11 0.41
CA ALA A 90 -15.86 -12.14 1.06
C ALA A 90 -15.76 -12.16 2.60
N LEU A 91 -15.57 -13.33 3.22
CA LEU A 91 -15.31 -13.41 4.66
C LEU A 91 -13.99 -12.71 5.03
N MET A 92 -12.95 -12.85 4.22
CA MET A 92 -11.67 -12.16 4.44
C MET A 92 -11.81 -10.65 4.31
N HIS A 93 -12.53 -10.15 3.30
CA HIS A 93 -12.82 -8.71 3.17
C HIS A 93 -13.54 -8.16 4.40
N ARG A 94 -14.52 -8.89 4.96
CA ARG A 94 -15.17 -8.49 6.22
C ARG A 94 -14.22 -8.45 7.42
N LEU A 95 -13.20 -9.31 7.44
CA LEU A 95 -12.15 -9.26 8.47
C LEU A 95 -11.29 -8.02 8.32
N PHE A 96 -10.94 -7.66 7.08
CA PHE A 96 -10.24 -6.41 6.79
C PHE A 96 -11.03 -5.17 7.23
N ASP A 97 -12.34 -5.13 6.97
CA ASP A 97 -13.20 -4.03 7.42
C ASP A 97 -13.22 -3.89 8.96
N LYS A 98 -13.30 -5.01 9.67
CA LYS A 98 -13.23 -5.02 11.15
C LYS A 98 -11.87 -4.54 11.67
N GLN A 99 -10.78 -4.97 11.03
CA GLN A 99 -9.43 -4.53 11.39
C GLN A 99 -9.26 -3.02 11.16
N LYS A 100 -9.79 -2.50 10.04
CA LYS A 100 -9.78 -1.08 9.71
C LYS A 100 -10.43 -0.24 10.81
N ALA A 101 -11.57 -0.65 11.35
CA ALA A 101 -12.22 0.09 12.44
C ALA A 101 -11.33 0.21 13.70
N THR A 102 -10.62 -0.86 14.06
CA THR A 102 -9.67 -0.85 15.19
C THR A 102 -8.46 0.03 14.90
N PHE A 103 -7.96 -0.04 13.66
CA PHE A 103 -6.85 0.79 13.20
C PHE A 103 -7.19 2.29 13.24
N PHE A 104 -8.37 2.68 12.76
CA PHE A 104 -8.88 4.06 12.80
C PHE A 104 -8.96 4.59 14.23
N LYS A 105 -9.43 3.76 15.17
CA LYS A 105 -9.49 4.13 16.59
C LYS A 105 -8.10 4.49 17.12
N HIS A 106 -7.11 3.62 16.92
CA HIS A 106 -5.74 3.86 17.40
C HIS A 106 -5.07 5.06 16.74
N LEU A 107 -5.28 5.26 15.44
CA LEU A 107 -4.74 6.43 14.76
C LEU A 107 -5.40 7.73 15.23
N ASN A 108 -6.71 7.73 15.49
CA ASN A 108 -7.40 8.89 16.06
C ASN A 108 -6.89 9.24 17.47
N GLU A 109 -6.61 8.22 18.31
CA GLU A 109 -6.01 8.42 19.63
C GLU A 109 -4.60 9.03 19.53
N ARG A 110 -3.82 8.64 18.52
CA ARG A 110 -2.45 9.15 18.29
C ARG A 110 -2.45 10.55 17.67
N TYR A 111 -3.31 10.80 16.69
CA TYR A 111 -3.32 12.02 15.89
C TYR A 111 -4.52 12.91 16.25
N THR A 112 -4.43 13.54 17.42
CA THR A 112 -5.49 14.39 17.98
C THR A 112 -5.50 15.82 17.42
N LYS A 113 -4.40 16.26 16.80
CA LYS A 113 -4.31 17.59 16.20
C LYS A 113 -5.02 17.59 14.85
N LYS A 114 -5.84 18.61 14.65
CA LYS A 114 -6.57 18.87 13.41
C LYS A 114 -5.68 19.54 12.36
N LYS A 115 -4.67 18.83 11.88
CA LYS A 115 -3.80 19.29 10.79
C LYS A 115 -3.18 18.13 10.00
N LEU A 116 -2.63 18.44 8.83
CA LEU A 116 -1.84 17.50 8.05
C LEU A 116 -0.46 17.33 8.69
N PHE A 117 -0.01 16.08 8.74
CA PHE A 117 1.32 15.69 9.18
C PHE A 117 2.14 15.21 7.99
N THR A 118 3.42 15.57 7.94
CA THR A 118 4.34 15.09 6.89
C THR A 118 4.44 13.57 6.86
N GLU A 119 4.27 12.94 8.02
CA GLU A 119 4.30 11.51 8.25
C GLU A 119 3.15 10.79 7.56
N TYR A 120 2.01 11.44 7.34
CA TYR A 120 0.92 10.88 6.55
C TYR A 120 1.36 10.69 5.09
N ALA A 121 1.92 11.74 4.49
CA ALA A 121 2.39 11.68 3.12
C ALA A 121 3.55 10.69 2.96
N ALA A 122 4.50 10.68 3.89
CA ALA A 122 5.61 9.72 3.88
C ALA A 122 5.12 8.27 3.96
N ALA A 123 4.23 7.95 4.89
CA ALA A 123 3.73 6.59 5.05
C ALA A 123 2.88 6.11 3.85
N ILE A 124 2.11 7.00 3.23
CA ILE A 124 1.35 6.68 2.01
C ILE A 124 2.31 6.50 0.81
N ASN A 125 3.37 7.30 0.72
CA ASN A 125 4.42 7.12 -0.28
C ASN A 125 5.16 5.78 -0.11
N ASP A 126 5.44 5.36 1.13
CA ASP A 126 6.02 4.05 1.39
C ASP A 126 5.08 2.90 0.98
N CYS A 127 3.77 3.12 1.11
CA CYS A 127 2.77 2.19 0.58
C CYS A 127 2.78 2.14 -0.95
N SER A 128 2.87 3.29 -1.63
CA SER A 128 2.85 3.36 -3.10
C SER A 128 4.03 2.58 -3.71
N ALA A 129 5.18 2.62 -3.06
CA ALA A 129 6.39 1.89 -3.46
C ALA A 129 6.24 0.34 -3.43
N LYS A 130 5.20 -0.19 -2.77
CA LYS A 130 4.94 -1.65 -2.68
C LYS A 130 4.17 -2.19 -3.88
N THR A 131 3.61 -1.32 -4.72
CA THR A 131 2.77 -1.72 -5.86
C THR A 131 3.21 -1.03 -7.14
N ARG A 132 2.86 -1.62 -8.28
CA ARG A 132 3.09 -1.01 -9.58
C ARG A 132 1.84 -0.28 -10.03
N LEU A 133 1.79 1.02 -9.74
CA LEU A 133 0.66 1.88 -10.07
C LEU A 133 0.50 2.10 -11.57
N SER A 134 -0.75 2.31 -12.00
CA SER A 134 -1.03 2.88 -13.31
C SER A 134 -0.48 4.31 -13.39
N ALA A 135 -0.15 4.79 -14.59
CA ALA A 135 0.36 6.14 -14.77
C ALA A 135 -0.61 7.22 -14.27
N GLY A 136 -1.92 6.99 -14.43
CA GLY A 136 -2.97 7.91 -13.94
C GLY A 136 -3.02 7.95 -12.41
N THR A 137 -3.12 6.78 -11.77
CA THR A 137 -3.16 6.66 -10.30
C THR A 137 -1.88 7.22 -9.67
N ALA A 138 -0.72 6.94 -10.25
CA ALA A 138 0.56 7.47 -9.77
C ALA A 138 0.61 9.01 -9.86
N LYS A 139 0.13 9.58 -10.96
CA LYS A 139 0.09 11.04 -11.14
C LYS A 139 -0.82 11.71 -10.11
N ASP A 140 -2.06 11.23 -9.97
CA ASP A 140 -3.03 11.81 -9.04
C ASP A 140 -2.55 11.65 -7.58
N LEU A 141 -1.96 10.51 -7.23
CA LEU A 141 -1.39 10.29 -5.91
C LEU A 141 -0.20 11.22 -5.62
N ASN A 142 0.72 11.38 -6.56
CA ASN A 142 1.87 12.28 -6.37
C ASN A 142 1.44 13.73 -6.14
N VAL A 143 0.41 14.20 -6.88
CA VAL A 143 -0.18 15.53 -6.65
C VAL A 143 -0.72 15.64 -5.22
N ALA A 144 -1.47 14.64 -4.75
CA ALA A 144 -1.99 14.63 -3.38
C ALA A 144 -0.86 14.66 -2.33
N LEU A 145 0.18 13.85 -2.50
CA LEU A 145 1.31 13.78 -1.57
C LEU A 145 2.08 15.10 -1.49
N ASP A 146 2.33 15.75 -2.64
CA ASP A 146 3.01 17.05 -2.69
C ASP A 146 2.19 18.15 -1.98
N LEU A 147 0.87 18.15 -2.18
CA LEU A 147 -0.05 19.05 -1.49
C LEU A 147 -0.04 18.81 0.01
N MET A 148 -0.14 17.56 0.44
CA MET A 148 -0.09 17.18 1.86
C MET A 148 1.20 17.65 2.54
N ILE A 149 2.36 17.44 1.90
CA ILE A 149 3.66 17.88 2.43
C ILE A 149 3.72 19.40 2.53
N ARG A 150 3.24 20.11 1.50
CA ARG A 150 3.24 21.58 1.48
C ARG A 150 2.40 22.14 2.61
N HIS A 151 1.18 21.64 2.77
CA HIS A 151 0.25 22.05 3.83
C HIS A 151 0.77 21.72 5.22
N ALA A 152 1.38 20.55 5.41
CA ALA A 152 1.97 20.15 6.68
C ALA A 152 3.15 21.04 7.11
N ARG A 153 3.81 21.73 6.18
CA ARG A 153 4.92 22.67 6.47
C ARG A 153 4.46 24.10 6.74
N GLN A 154 3.24 24.45 6.34
CA GLN A 154 2.70 25.80 6.47
C GLN A 154 2.03 26.06 7.84
N LYS A 155 1.86 25.03 8.68
CA LYS A 155 1.19 25.08 10.00
C LYS A 155 1.81 24.12 11.02
#